data_AF-G2FFA6-F1
#
_entry.id   AF-G2FFA6-F1
#
_cell.length_a   1.000
_cell.length_b   1.000
_cell.length_c   1.000
_cell.angle_alpha   90.00
_cell.angle_beta   90.00
_cell.angle_gamma   90.00
#
_symmetry.space_group_name_H-M   'P 1'
#
loop_
_entity.id
_entity.type
_entity.pdbx_description
1 polymer ?
#
loop_
_entity_poly.entity_id
_entity_poly.type
_entity_poly.pdbx_seq_one_letter_code
_entity_poly.pdbx_strand_id
1 'polypeptide(L)'
;MKKSKTWTALIMTAALSGCASLPPELKLPQLGEPEPKKVEKPLKTANQLLKKGELGEAVALLEKAIMAGEKDKAVVRLHNKLSAIQTRREEQLEDQLLLQQYDALQKQLPLITKLAENRPRDAHLHSKLLDAQSEQEQQHLYLTRCGWREWRHQPKLATRCLTVALSIKEDEDDRRLLKLLNSRSSKAVKRARKIKKSQRAAISKKASTNKLKQAQVLFEKNELSKAKMLLQKLLQKEPKNSAVRELLQLVQKELQIHLKNLFKTGDRLYSQGEVAGAIAVWEAAQKLDPNDDRVVVKIERAQRILDNLEQLRKSR
;
A
#
# COMPACT_ATOMS: atom_id res chain seq x y z
N MET A 1 15.68 -75.80 -34.15
CA MET A 1 14.94 -75.98 -35.43
C MET A 1 13.70 -76.84 -35.17
N LYS A 2 12.58 -76.54 -35.87
CA LYS A 2 11.24 -77.17 -35.87
C LYS A 2 10.33 -76.75 -34.69
N LYS A 3 9.41 -75.80 -34.92
CA LYS A 3 8.01 -75.91 -35.44
C LYS A 3 7.06 -76.49 -34.37
N SER A 4 5.79 -76.12 -34.20
CA SER A 4 4.94 -74.94 -34.45
C SER A 4 3.52 -75.40 -34.08
N LYS A 5 2.69 -74.54 -33.45
CA LYS A 5 1.20 -74.57 -33.44
C LYS A 5 0.58 -75.79 -32.71
N THR A 6 -0.45 -75.67 -31.89
CA THR A 6 -1.76 -75.02 -32.11
C THR A 6 -2.43 -74.71 -30.77
N TRP A 7 -2.98 -73.50 -30.63
CA TRP A 7 -3.95 -73.16 -29.59
C TRP A 7 -5.34 -73.19 -30.22
N THR A 8 -6.19 -74.13 -29.80
CA THR A 8 -7.62 -74.15 -30.10
C THR A 8 -8.36 -73.48 -28.95
N ALA A 9 -9.12 -72.45 -29.33
CA ALA A 9 -10.08 -71.75 -28.50
C ALA A 9 -11.18 -72.70 -28.00
N LEU A 10 -11.59 -72.51 -26.74
CA LEU A 10 -12.92 -72.91 -26.30
C LEU A 10 -13.62 -71.68 -25.74
N ILE A 11 -14.65 -71.26 -26.48
CA ILE A 11 -15.64 -70.25 -26.12
C ILE A 11 -16.56 -70.92 -25.10
N MET A 12 -16.67 -70.34 -23.90
CA MET A 12 -17.76 -70.62 -22.97
C MET A 12 -18.45 -69.30 -22.63
N THR A 13 -19.72 -69.31 -22.96
CA THR A 13 -20.73 -68.26 -22.88
C THR A 13 -21.07 -67.85 -21.44
N ALA A 14 -21.56 -66.62 -21.35
CA ALA A 14 -21.99 -65.91 -20.16
C ALA A 14 -23.00 -66.65 -19.26
N ALA A 15 -22.88 -66.41 -17.96
CA ALA A 15 -24.01 -66.41 -17.03
C ALA A 15 -23.87 -65.23 -16.05
N LEU A 16 -24.84 -64.33 -16.13
CA LEU A 16 -25.18 -63.33 -15.12
C LEU A 16 -25.63 -64.03 -13.84
N SER A 17 -24.96 -63.77 -12.71
CA SER A 17 -25.56 -63.83 -11.37
C SER A 17 -24.48 -63.52 -10.32
N GLY A 18 -24.43 -62.26 -9.90
CA GLY A 18 -23.49 -61.79 -8.89
C GLY A 18 -24.07 -60.65 -8.06
N CYS A 19 -25.33 -60.76 -7.66
CA CYS A 19 -25.82 -60.05 -6.47
C CYS A 19 -25.09 -60.66 -5.27
N ALA A 20 -23.90 -60.14 -4.97
CA ALA A 20 -23.23 -60.41 -3.71
C ALA A 20 -24.07 -59.76 -2.60
N SER A 21 -24.71 -60.63 -1.83
CA SER A 21 -25.29 -60.43 -0.51
C SER A 21 -24.68 -59.27 0.27
N LEU A 22 -25.48 -58.25 0.52
CA LEU A 22 -25.25 -57.29 1.61
C LEU A 22 -25.12 -58.07 2.93
N PRO A 23 -24.10 -57.77 3.76
CA PRO A 23 -24.01 -58.36 5.10
C PRO A 23 -25.24 -57.99 5.94
N PRO A 24 -25.67 -58.87 6.87
CA PRO A 24 -26.79 -58.57 7.76
C PRO A 24 -26.44 -57.38 8.65
N GLU A 25 -27.38 -56.44 8.73
CA GLU A 25 -27.43 -55.29 9.65
C GLU A 25 -26.13 -54.99 10.40
N LEU A 26 -25.30 -54.10 9.84
CA LEU A 26 -24.53 -53.21 10.70
C LEU A 26 -25.55 -52.44 11.53
N LYS A 27 -25.76 -52.90 12.77
CA LYS A 27 -26.33 -52.07 13.83
C LYS A 27 -25.40 -50.87 13.94
N LEU A 28 -25.77 -49.79 13.26
CA LEU A 28 -25.27 -48.46 13.55
C LEU A 28 -25.30 -48.32 15.08
N PRO A 29 -24.20 -47.90 15.73
CA PRO A 29 -24.29 -47.53 17.13
C PRO A 29 -25.49 -46.61 17.25
N GLN A 30 -26.42 -46.92 18.15
CA GLN A 30 -27.42 -45.95 18.54
C GLN A 30 -26.62 -44.75 19.04
N LEU A 31 -26.41 -43.78 18.15
CA LEU A 31 -26.12 -42.41 18.50
C LEU A 31 -27.34 -42.00 19.28
N GLY A 32 -27.33 -42.31 20.58
CA GLY A 32 -28.30 -41.76 21.51
C GLY A 32 -28.33 -40.28 21.20
N GLU A 33 -29.50 -39.79 20.78
CA GLU A 33 -29.68 -38.37 20.52
C GLU A 33 -29.10 -37.65 21.73
N PRO A 34 -28.02 -36.86 21.58
CA PRO A 34 -27.50 -36.16 22.72
C PRO A 34 -28.63 -35.26 23.18
N GLU A 35 -29.19 -35.57 24.36
CA GLU A 35 -30.18 -34.73 25.01
C GLU A 35 -29.73 -33.28 24.85
N PRO A 36 -30.60 -32.36 24.37
CA PRO A 36 -30.20 -31.00 24.08
C PRO A 36 -29.77 -30.34 25.39
N LYS A 37 -28.47 -30.43 25.69
CA LYS A 37 -27.83 -29.61 26.72
C LYS A 37 -28.15 -28.18 26.33
N LYS A 38 -29.01 -27.53 27.11
CA LYS A 38 -29.27 -26.09 27.00
C LYS A 38 -27.92 -25.42 26.81
N VAL A 39 -27.70 -24.85 25.64
CA VAL A 39 -26.49 -24.08 25.35
C VAL A 39 -26.58 -22.89 26.29
N GLU A 40 -25.89 -22.93 27.43
CA GLU A 40 -26.25 -22.04 28.53
C GLU A 40 -26.10 -20.55 28.19
N LYS A 41 -25.28 -20.19 27.17
CA LYS A 41 -25.07 -18.80 26.70
C LYS A 41 -24.64 -18.72 25.21
N PRO A 42 -25.51 -19.00 24.22
CA PRO A 42 -25.14 -19.06 22.81
C PRO A 42 -24.51 -17.75 22.30
N LEU A 43 -25.00 -16.60 22.77
CA LEU A 43 -24.47 -15.28 22.42
C LEU A 43 -23.02 -15.09 22.88
N LYS A 44 -22.67 -15.52 24.09
CA LYS A 44 -21.31 -15.32 24.63
C LYS A 44 -20.31 -16.15 23.86
N THR A 45 -20.65 -17.41 23.60
CA THR A 45 -19.80 -18.35 22.87
C THR A 45 -19.63 -17.92 21.41
N ALA A 46 -20.73 -17.55 20.72
CA ALA A 46 -20.64 -17.02 19.36
C ALA A 46 -19.73 -15.79 19.27
N ASN A 47 -19.81 -14.86 20.22
CA ASN A 47 -18.92 -13.70 20.27
C ASN A 47 -17.44 -14.08 20.52
N GLN A 48 -17.17 -15.13 21.27
CA GLN A 48 -15.80 -15.64 21.45
C GLN A 48 -15.25 -16.25 20.15
N LEU A 49 -16.05 -17.05 19.44
CA LEU A 49 -15.71 -17.61 18.13
C LEU A 49 -15.44 -16.49 17.11
N LEU A 50 -16.27 -15.44 17.09
CA LEU A 50 -16.04 -14.27 16.24
C LEU A 50 -14.72 -13.55 16.53
N LYS A 51 -14.33 -13.42 17.81
CA LYS A 51 -13.02 -12.84 18.19
C LYS A 51 -11.84 -13.68 17.70
N LYS A 52 -12.02 -14.99 17.54
CA LYS A 52 -11.04 -15.91 16.97
C LYS A 52 -11.07 -15.95 15.43
N GLY A 53 -12.07 -15.34 14.80
CA GLY A 53 -12.27 -15.37 13.35
C GLY A 53 -13.05 -16.58 12.84
N GLU A 54 -13.62 -17.38 13.74
CA GLU A 54 -14.37 -18.62 13.45
C GLU A 54 -15.84 -18.30 13.13
N LEU A 55 -16.07 -17.58 12.02
CA LEU A 55 -17.42 -17.15 11.61
C LEU A 55 -18.38 -18.33 11.40
N GLY A 56 -17.93 -19.39 10.71
CA GLY A 56 -18.77 -20.55 10.40
C GLY A 56 -19.22 -21.29 11.65
N GLU A 57 -18.31 -21.50 12.62
CA GLU A 57 -18.64 -22.12 13.91
C GLU A 57 -19.61 -21.25 14.72
N ALA A 58 -19.46 -19.92 14.67
CA ALA A 58 -20.37 -19.01 15.33
C ALA A 58 -21.80 -19.08 14.75
N VAL A 59 -21.94 -19.18 13.43
CA VAL A 59 -23.24 -19.36 12.77
C VAL A 59 -23.86 -20.71 13.13
N ALA A 60 -23.11 -21.81 12.97
CA ALA A 60 -23.58 -23.16 13.26
C ALA A 60 -24.02 -23.33 14.73
N LEU A 61 -23.30 -22.69 15.67
CA LEU A 61 -23.67 -22.69 17.08
C LEU A 61 -25.01 -21.99 17.34
N LEU A 62 -25.22 -20.83 16.72
CA LEU A 62 -26.47 -20.07 16.88
C LEU A 62 -27.64 -20.79 16.19
N GLU A 63 -27.41 -21.36 15.01
CA GLU A 63 -28.39 -22.18 14.28
C GLU A 63 -28.83 -23.38 15.13
N LYS A 64 -27.87 -24.12 15.70
CA LYS A 64 -28.16 -25.23 16.62
C LYS A 64 -28.97 -24.78 17.83
N ALA A 65 -28.65 -23.62 18.42
CA ALA A 65 -29.42 -23.08 19.54
C ALA A 65 -30.87 -22.76 19.14
N ILE A 66 -31.08 -22.15 17.97
CA ILE A 66 -32.41 -21.84 17.43
C ILE A 66 -33.21 -23.13 17.17
N MET A 67 -32.58 -24.15 16.55
CA MET A 67 -33.22 -25.45 16.31
C MET A 67 -33.57 -26.18 17.62
N ALA A 68 -32.79 -25.99 18.68
CA ALA A 68 -33.06 -26.52 20.02
C ALA A 68 -34.16 -25.74 20.79
N GLY A 69 -34.83 -24.77 20.14
CA GLY A 69 -35.95 -24.03 20.71
C GLY A 69 -35.58 -22.74 21.44
N GLU A 70 -34.36 -22.22 21.26
CA GLU A 70 -33.98 -20.88 21.75
C GLU A 70 -34.84 -19.80 21.06
N LYS A 71 -35.57 -19.02 21.85
CA LYS A 71 -36.49 -17.97 21.37
C LYS A 71 -35.96 -16.55 21.61
N ASP A 72 -34.77 -16.40 22.20
CA ASP A 72 -34.18 -15.08 22.38
C ASP A 72 -34.01 -14.35 21.04
N LYS A 73 -34.73 -13.23 20.89
CA LYS A 73 -34.66 -12.36 19.72
C LYS A 73 -33.25 -11.87 19.43
N ALA A 74 -32.37 -11.78 20.43
CA ALA A 74 -30.98 -11.41 20.23
C ALA A 74 -30.19 -12.53 19.52
N VAL A 75 -30.44 -13.80 19.87
CA VAL A 75 -29.82 -14.98 19.21
C VAL A 75 -30.24 -15.04 17.74
N VAL A 76 -31.54 -14.95 17.46
CA VAL A 76 -32.06 -14.98 16.08
C VAL A 76 -31.52 -13.82 15.25
N ARG A 77 -31.50 -12.59 15.80
CA ARG A 77 -30.94 -11.43 15.09
C ARG A 77 -29.45 -11.57 14.80
N LEU A 78 -28.68 -12.08 15.77
CA LEU A 78 -27.25 -12.30 15.57
C LEU A 78 -27.01 -13.39 14.52
N HIS A 79 -27.73 -14.51 14.58
CA HIS A 79 -27.70 -15.56 13.57
C HIS A 79 -27.93 -14.99 12.18
N ASN A 80 -29.08 -14.34 11.94
CA ASN A 80 -29.44 -13.82 10.61
C ASN A 80 -28.38 -12.84 10.07
N LYS A 81 -27.81 -12.01 10.95
CA LYS A 81 -26.71 -11.10 10.58
C LYS A 81 -25.45 -11.87 10.18
N LEU A 82 -25.03 -12.86 10.97
CA LEU A 82 -23.81 -13.61 10.71
C LEU A 82 -23.96 -14.53 9.50
N SER A 83 -25.11 -15.20 9.34
CA SER A 83 -25.41 -16.02 8.16
C SER A 83 -25.37 -15.17 6.89
N ALA A 84 -25.95 -13.96 6.89
CA ALA A 84 -25.85 -13.04 5.76
C ALA A 84 -24.40 -12.61 5.44
N ILE A 85 -23.55 -12.47 6.45
CA ILE A 85 -22.11 -12.20 6.27
C ILE A 85 -21.40 -13.43 5.70
N GLN A 86 -21.71 -14.62 6.22
CA GLN A 86 -21.15 -15.89 5.77
C GLN A 86 -21.49 -16.15 4.31
N THR A 87 -22.77 -16.13 3.94
CA THR A 87 -23.22 -16.33 2.55
C THR A 87 -22.51 -15.36 1.61
N ARG A 88 -22.41 -14.08 1.98
CA ARG A 88 -21.67 -13.11 1.16
C ARG A 88 -20.20 -13.48 1.01
N ARG A 89 -19.56 -13.95 2.07
CA ARG A 89 -18.14 -14.35 2.01
C ARG A 89 -17.96 -15.59 1.14
N GLU A 90 -18.88 -16.54 1.20
CA GLU A 90 -18.90 -17.73 0.34
C GLU A 90 -19.04 -17.32 -1.13
N GLU A 91 -20.06 -16.52 -1.47
CA GLU A 91 -20.26 -16.00 -2.83
C GLU A 91 -19.01 -15.28 -3.37
N GLN A 92 -18.32 -14.51 -2.52
CA GLN A 92 -17.09 -13.81 -2.90
C GLN A 92 -15.90 -14.74 -3.16
N LEU A 93 -15.82 -15.84 -2.43
CA LEU A 93 -14.79 -16.86 -2.66
C LEU A 93 -15.11 -17.67 -3.92
N GLU A 94 -16.37 -17.99 -4.15
CA GLU A 94 -16.84 -18.61 -5.39
C GLU A 94 -16.55 -17.72 -6.61
N ASP A 95 -16.82 -16.41 -6.52
CA ASP A 95 -16.52 -15.45 -7.59
C ASP A 95 -15.01 -15.35 -7.87
N GLN A 96 -14.18 -15.45 -6.84
CA GLN A 96 -12.72 -15.50 -7.02
C GLN A 96 -12.27 -16.81 -7.65
N LEU A 97 -12.86 -17.93 -7.22
CA LEU A 97 -12.58 -19.24 -7.78
C LEU A 97 -12.96 -19.30 -9.26
N LEU A 98 -14.12 -18.75 -9.62
CA LEU A 98 -14.59 -18.62 -11.01
C LEU A 98 -13.57 -17.90 -11.89
N LEU A 99 -13.02 -16.77 -11.41
CA LEU A 99 -11.97 -16.04 -12.14
C LEU A 99 -10.69 -16.88 -12.31
N GLN A 100 -10.28 -17.63 -11.29
CA GLN A 100 -9.11 -18.51 -11.39
C GLN A 100 -9.33 -19.67 -12.35
N GLN A 101 -10.54 -20.26 -12.34
CA GLN A 101 -10.93 -21.32 -13.26
C GLN A 101 -10.94 -20.82 -14.70
N TYR A 102 -11.50 -19.63 -14.95
CA TYR A 102 -11.42 -18.98 -16.25
C TYR A 102 -9.97 -18.77 -16.70
N ASP A 103 -9.12 -18.19 -15.85
CA ASP A 103 -7.71 -17.94 -16.17
C ASP A 103 -6.95 -19.25 -16.50
N ALA A 104 -7.29 -20.35 -15.82
CA ALA A 104 -6.73 -21.67 -16.10
C ALA A 104 -7.23 -22.21 -17.45
N LEU A 105 -8.54 -22.14 -17.70
CA LEU A 105 -9.17 -22.58 -18.94
C LEU A 105 -8.61 -21.84 -20.16
N GLN A 106 -8.45 -20.52 -20.07
CA GLN A 106 -7.85 -19.69 -21.14
C GLN A 106 -6.42 -20.12 -21.50
N LYS A 107 -5.65 -20.60 -20.53
CA LYS A 107 -4.29 -21.10 -20.78
C LYS A 107 -4.30 -22.51 -21.38
N GLN A 108 -5.26 -23.34 -20.98
CA GLN A 108 -5.36 -24.72 -21.42
C GLN A 108 -5.95 -24.85 -22.83
N LEU A 109 -6.95 -24.03 -23.16
CA LEU A 109 -7.72 -24.17 -24.39
C LEU A 109 -6.82 -24.18 -25.65
N PRO A 110 -5.85 -23.26 -25.84
CA PRO A 110 -4.96 -23.31 -27.01
C PRO A 110 -4.10 -24.57 -27.09
N LEU A 111 -3.76 -25.17 -25.95
CA LEU A 111 -2.99 -26.42 -25.91
C LEU A 111 -3.87 -27.62 -26.26
N ILE A 112 -5.10 -27.67 -25.73
CA ILE A 112 -6.08 -28.72 -26.03
C ILE A 112 -6.46 -28.67 -27.51
N THR A 113 -6.70 -27.48 -28.06
CA THR A 113 -6.97 -27.27 -29.49
C THR A 113 -5.86 -27.84 -30.35
N LYS A 114 -4.60 -27.46 -30.09
CA LYS A 114 -3.44 -27.98 -30.84
C LYS A 114 -3.28 -29.50 -30.70
N LEU A 115 -3.58 -30.07 -29.53
CA LEU A 115 -3.51 -31.52 -29.33
C LEU A 115 -4.58 -32.24 -30.16
N ALA A 116 -5.81 -31.73 -30.19
CA ALA A 116 -6.90 -32.30 -30.99
C ALA A 116 -6.61 -32.21 -32.49
N GLU A 117 -6.10 -31.06 -32.97
CA GLU A 117 -5.71 -30.84 -34.38
C GLU A 117 -4.64 -31.85 -34.84
N ASN A 118 -3.64 -32.12 -34.00
CA ASN A 118 -2.55 -33.06 -34.33
C ASN A 118 -2.96 -34.55 -34.18
N ARG A 119 -4.09 -34.83 -33.53
CA ARG A 119 -4.60 -36.20 -33.29
C ARG A 119 -6.08 -36.29 -33.68
N PRO A 120 -6.42 -36.14 -34.98
CA PRO A 120 -7.81 -36.06 -35.45
C PRO A 120 -8.65 -37.32 -35.18
N ARG A 121 -8.01 -38.47 -34.92
CA ARG A 121 -8.70 -39.73 -34.62
C ARG A 121 -8.85 -40.01 -33.12
N ASP A 122 -8.33 -39.15 -32.25
CA ASP A 122 -8.45 -39.29 -30.80
C ASP A 122 -9.77 -38.67 -30.32
N ALA A 123 -10.80 -39.51 -30.18
CA ALA A 123 -12.14 -39.08 -29.77
C ALA A 123 -12.15 -38.43 -28.37
N HIS A 124 -11.25 -38.85 -27.47
CA HIS A 124 -11.18 -38.30 -26.12
C HIS A 124 -10.69 -36.84 -26.16
N LEU A 125 -9.68 -36.53 -26.97
CA LEU A 125 -9.20 -35.15 -27.14
C LEU A 125 -10.26 -34.23 -27.75
N HIS A 126 -11.06 -34.72 -28.70
CA HIS A 126 -12.17 -33.95 -29.28
C HIS A 126 -13.28 -33.68 -28.27
N SER A 127 -13.68 -34.70 -27.49
CA SER A 127 -14.63 -34.51 -26.39
C SER A 127 -14.12 -33.45 -25.41
N LYS A 128 -12.85 -33.56 -24.98
CA LYS A 128 -12.25 -32.59 -24.05
C LYS A 128 -12.20 -31.17 -24.61
N LEU A 129 -11.95 -31.01 -25.90
CA LEU A 129 -11.98 -29.70 -26.56
C LEU A 129 -13.40 -29.11 -26.55
N LEU A 130 -14.42 -29.91 -26.90
CA LEU A 130 -15.82 -29.49 -26.88
C LEU A 130 -16.27 -29.12 -25.45
N ASP A 131 -15.89 -29.91 -24.46
CA ASP A 131 -16.19 -29.63 -23.04
C ASP A 131 -15.56 -28.29 -22.62
N ALA A 132 -14.28 -28.06 -22.95
CA ALA A 132 -13.57 -26.83 -22.63
C ALA A 132 -14.16 -25.60 -23.35
N GLN A 133 -14.61 -25.75 -24.60
CA GLN A 133 -15.29 -24.68 -25.34
C GLN A 133 -16.66 -24.37 -24.75
N SER A 134 -17.44 -25.40 -24.40
CA SER A 134 -18.75 -25.21 -23.75
C SER A 134 -18.60 -24.54 -22.38
N GLU A 135 -17.59 -24.94 -21.60
CA GLU A 135 -17.30 -24.33 -20.31
C GLU A 135 -16.95 -22.84 -20.47
N GLN A 136 -16.14 -22.47 -21.47
CA GLN A 136 -15.81 -21.08 -21.76
C GLN A 136 -17.05 -20.24 -22.07
N GLU A 137 -17.98 -20.76 -22.87
CA GLU A 137 -19.23 -20.07 -23.21
C GLU A 137 -20.14 -19.89 -21.98
N GLN A 138 -20.25 -20.92 -21.14
CA GLN A 138 -21.07 -20.86 -19.92
C GLN A 138 -20.49 -19.88 -18.89
N GLN A 139 -19.16 -19.78 -18.81
CA GLN A 139 -18.47 -18.87 -17.88
C GLN A 139 -18.86 -17.40 -18.09
N HIS A 140 -19.24 -16.98 -19.30
CA HIS A 140 -19.75 -15.63 -19.55
C HIS A 140 -20.90 -15.25 -18.60
N LEU A 141 -21.93 -16.10 -18.49
CA LEU A 141 -23.11 -15.81 -17.67
C LEU A 141 -22.76 -15.70 -16.18
N TYR A 142 -21.86 -16.56 -15.70
CA TYR A 142 -21.40 -16.53 -14.31
C TYR A 142 -20.58 -15.26 -14.03
N LEU A 143 -19.73 -14.84 -14.96
CA LEU A 143 -18.90 -13.64 -14.81
C LEU A 143 -19.74 -12.36 -14.87
N THR A 144 -20.74 -12.29 -15.75
CA THR A 144 -21.74 -11.21 -15.74
C THR A 144 -22.41 -11.14 -14.36
N ARG A 145 -22.93 -12.25 -13.84
CA ARG A 145 -23.57 -12.30 -12.51
C ARG A 145 -22.62 -11.87 -11.39
N CYS A 146 -21.36 -12.32 -11.39
CA CYS A 146 -20.33 -11.83 -10.47
C CYS A 146 -20.22 -10.30 -10.53
N GLY A 147 -20.13 -9.73 -11.73
CA GLY A 147 -20.08 -8.29 -11.96
C GLY A 147 -21.23 -7.53 -11.29
N TRP A 148 -22.46 -7.99 -11.52
CA TRP A 148 -23.68 -7.39 -11.00
C TRP A 148 -23.96 -7.67 -9.51
N ARG A 149 -23.40 -8.72 -8.94
CA ARG A 149 -23.45 -8.98 -7.50
C ARG A 149 -22.47 -8.07 -6.74
N GLU A 150 -21.25 -7.95 -7.25
CA GLU A 150 -20.14 -7.34 -6.50
C GLU A 150 -20.00 -5.82 -6.72
N TRP A 151 -20.70 -5.19 -7.68
CA TRP A 151 -20.43 -3.78 -8.05
C TRP A 151 -20.59 -2.77 -6.89
N ARG A 152 -21.43 -3.08 -5.90
CA ARG A 152 -21.62 -2.24 -4.70
C ARG A 152 -20.62 -2.55 -3.60
N HIS A 153 -20.26 -3.81 -3.42
CA HIS A 153 -19.51 -4.28 -2.26
C HIS A 153 -18.01 -4.39 -2.55
N GLN A 154 -17.65 -4.96 -3.70
CA GLN A 154 -16.28 -5.07 -4.18
C GLN A 154 -16.18 -4.60 -5.64
N PRO A 155 -16.16 -3.27 -5.87
CA PRO A 155 -16.12 -2.72 -7.22
C PRO A 155 -14.90 -3.18 -8.03
N LYS A 156 -13.79 -3.56 -7.36
CA LYS A 156 -12.61 -4.13 -8.02
C LYS A 156 -12.88 -5.54 -8.57
N LEU A 157 -13.52 -6.40 -7.77
CA LEU A 157 -13.89 -7.76 -8.18
C LEU A 157 -14.91 -7.70 -9.32
N ALA A 158 -15.94 -6.86 -9.16
CA ALA A 158 -16.91 -6.60 -10.21
C ALA A 158 -16.28 -6.10 -11.51
N THR A 159 -15.33 -5.16 -11.43
CA THR A 159 -14.58 -4.67 -12.60
C THR A 159 -13.85 -5.81 -13.31
N ARG A 160 -13.19 -6.71 -12.55
CA ARG A 160 -12.52 -7.89 -13.13
C ARG A 160 -13.50 -8.83 -13.81
N CYS A 161 -14.57 -9.21 -13.11
CA CYS A 161 -15.60 -10.09 -13.66
C CYS A 161 -16.20 -9.55 -14.96
N LEU A 162 -16.60 -8.27 -14.99
CA LEU A 162 -17.16 -7.65 -16.20
C LEU A 162 -16.14 -7.51 -17.33
N THR A 163 -14.86 -7.25 -17.00
CA THR A 163 -13.80 -7.18 -18.01
C THR A 163 -13.63 -8.54 -18.69
N VAL A 164 -13.66 -9.61 -17.91
CA VAL A 164 -13.55 -10.97 -18.43
C VAL A 164 -14.80 -11.36 -19.21
N ALA A 165 -16.00 -11.10 -18.68
CA ALA A 165 -17.27 -11.37 -19.37
C ALA A 165 -17.27 -10.72 -20.77
N LEU A 166 -16.94 -9.43 -20.86
CA LEU A 166 -16.87 -8.70 -22.12
C LEU A 166 -15.79 -9.18 -23.09
N SER A 167 -14.78 -9.92 -22.61
CA SER A 167 -13.78 -10.55 -23.47
C SER A 167 -14.27 -11.85 -24.11
N ILE A 168 -15.29 -12.48 -23.53
CA ILE A 168 -15.93 -13.70 -24.05
C ILE A 168 -17.05 -13.31 -25.02
N LYS A 169 -17.94 -12.42 -24.58
CA LYS A 169 -19.10 -11.97 -25.36
C LYS A 169 -19.42 -10.51 -25.03
N GLU A 170 -19.70 -9.73 -26.06
CA GLU A 170 -20.11 -8.34 -25.86
C GLU A 170 -21.53 -8.26 -25.30
N ASP A 171 -21.71 -7.45 -24.26
CA ASP A 171 -22.99 -7.10 -23.66
C ASP A 171 -23.00 -5.61 -23.28
N GLU A 172 -24.04 -4.89 -23.70
CA GLU A 172 -24.10 -3.44 -23.54
C GLU A 172 -24.33 -3.00 -22.08
N ASP A 173 -25.05 -3.79 -21.29
CA ASP A 173 -25.31 -3.46 -19.89
C ASP A 173 -24.06 -3.70 -19.05
N ASP A 174 -23.31 -4.77 -19.32
CA ASP A 174 -22.00 -5.02 -18.73
C ASP A 174 -21.00 -3.91 -19.08
N ARG A 175 -20.97 -3.47 -20.35
CA ARG A 175 -20.13 -2.35 -20.80
C ARG A 175 -20.46 -1.05 -20.07
N ARG A 176 -21.76 -0.75 -19.89
CA ARG A 176 -22.21 0.45 -19.16
C ARG A 176 -21.82 0.40 -17.69
N LEU A 177 -22.02 -0.74 -17.02
CA LEU A 177 -21.66 -0.91 -15.62
C LEU A 177 -20.14 -0.78 -15.42
N LEU A 178 -19.34 -1.43 -16.29
CA LEU A 178 -17.88 -1.33 -16.25
C LEU A 178 -17.40 0.12 -16.43
N LYS A 179 -17.99 0.87 -17.37
CA LYS A 179 -17.70 2.29 -17.57
C LYS A 179 -18.03 3.12 -16.32
N LEU A 180 -19.16 2.85 -15.67
CA LEU A 180 -19.55 3.51 -14.43
C LEU A 180 -18.51 3.26 -13.32
N LEU A 181 -18.10 2.00 -13.11
CA LEU A 181 -17.10 1.61 -12.11
C LEU A 181 -15.75 2.32 -12.34
N ASN A 182 -15.28 2.35 -13.59
CA ASN A 182 -14.04 3.02 -13.97
C ASN A 182 -14.10 4.55 -13.81
N SER A 183 -15.26 5.15 -14.07
CA SER A 183 -15.45 6.59 -13.84
C SER A 183 -15.42 6.95 -12.34
N ARG A 184 -15.95 6.08 -11.47
CA ARG A 184 -15.93 6.26 -10.02
C ARG A 184 -14.51 6.11 -9.47
N SER A 185 -13.80 5.08 -9.89
CA SER A 185 -12.41 4.84 -9.46
C SER A 185 -11.48 6.00 -9.84
N SER A 186 -11.56 6.48 -11.09
CA SER A 186 -10.75 7.60 -11.56
C SER A 186 -11.06 8.92 -10.84
N LYS A 187 -12.34 9.22 -10.58
CA LYS A 187 -12.75 10.39 -9.76
C LYS A 187 -12.21 10.29 -8.33
N ALA A 188 -12.29 9.11 -7.71
CA ALA A 188 -11.75 8.88 -6.37
C ALA A 188 -10.23 9.10 -6.33
N VAL A 189 -9.49 8.58 -7.31
CA VAL A 189 -8.03 8.78 -7.43
C VAL A 189 -7.69 10.25 -7.61
N LYS A 190 -8.40 10.98 -8.48
CA LYS A 190 -8.20 12.43 -8.66
C LYS A 190 -8.43 13.22 -7.36
N ARG A 191 -9.49 12.90 -6.62
CA ARG A 191 -9.78 13.51 -5.31
C ARG A 191 -8.67 13.22 -4.30
N ALA A 192 -8.23 11.97 -4.19
CA ALA A 192 -7.16 11.57 -3.29
C ALA A 192 -5.83 12.29 -3.60
N ARG A 193 -5.48 12.44 -4.89
CA ARG A 193 -4.32 13.21 -5.32
C ARG A 193 -4.42 14.68 -4.91
N LYS A 194 -5.59 15.31 -5.08
CA LYS A 194 -5.82 16.71 -4.68
C LYS A 194 -5.65 16.90 -3.16
N ILE A 195 -6.20 15.99 -2.36
CA ILE A 195 -6.08 16.01 -0.89
C ILE A 195 -4.62 15.85 -0.47
N LYS A 196 -3.87 14.90 -1.05
CA LYS A 196 -2.45 14.73 -0.75
C LYS A 196 -1.62 15.98 -1.12
N LYS A 197 -1.93 16.63 -2.24
CA LYS A 197 -1.26 17.85 -2.68
C LYS A 197 -1.54 19.01 -1.71
N SER A 198 -2.78 19.21 -1.28
CA SER A 198 -3.12 20.29 -0.34
C SER A 198 -2.51 20.04 1.04
N GLN A 199 -2.49 18.81 1.53
CA GLN A 199 -1.83 18.43 2.78
C GLN A 199 -0.33 18.72 2.74
N ARG A 200 0.37 18.31 1.67
CA ARG A 200 1.80 18.61 1.50
C ARG A 200 2.07 20.11 1.47
N ALA A 201 1.25 20.89 0.77
CA ALA A 201 1.36 22.34 0.73
C ALA A 201 1.14 22.96 2.13
N ALA A 202 0.16 22.49 2.89
CA ALA A 202 -0.08 22.96 4.25
C ALA A 202 1.08 22.64 5.21
N ILE A 203 1.63 21.42 5.14
CA ILE A 203 2.80 21.01 5.92
C ILE A 203 4.02 21.86 5.56
N SER A 204 4.28 22.06 4.26
CA SER A 204 5.38 22.89 3.78
C SER A 204 5.23 24.33 4.27
N LYS A 205 4.02 24.90 4.18
CA LYS A 205 3.73 26.27 4.66
C LYS A 205 4.00 26.39 6.15
N LYS A 206 3.52 25.44 6.97
CA LYS A 206 3.77 25.42 8.42
C LYS A 206 5.27 25.31 8.73
N ALA A 207 5.99 24.44 8.03
CA ALA A 207 7.43 24.28 8.20
C ALA A 207 8.20 25.57 7.84
N SER A 208 7.78 26.26 6.76
CA SER A 208 8.35 27.57 6.40
C SER A 208 8.09 28.62 7.46
N THR A 209 6.85 28.73 7.96
CA THR A 209 6.50 29.66 9.05
C THR A 209 7.33 29.40 10.31
N ASN A 210 7.54 28.13 10.69
CA ASN A 210 8.37 27.79 11.85
C ASN A 210 9.83 28.20 11.66
N LYS A 211 10.39 27.98 10.47
CA LYS A 211 11.76 28.40 10.16
C LYS A 211 11.91 29.91 10.10
N LEU A 212 10.90 30.63 9.63
CA LEU A 212 10.88 32.10 9.67
C LEU A 212 10.91 32.60 11.12
N LYS A 213 10.09 32.01 12.00
CA LYS A 213 10.14 32.31 13.45
C LYS A 213 11.49 31.99 14.06
N GLN A 214 12.11 30.88 13.68
CA GLN A 214 13.46 30.54 14.14
C GLN A 214 14.49 31.58 13.68
N ALA A 215 14.38 32.09 12.45
CA ALA A 215 15.25 33.16 11.98
C ALA A 215 15.03 34.48 12.74
N GLN A 216 13.79 34.80 13.12
CA GLN A 216 13.49 35.95 13.98
C GLN A 216 14.17 35.81 15.35
N VAL A 217 14.06 34.65 15.99
CA VAL A 217 14.74 34.39 17.28
C VAL A 217 16.26 34.50 17.16
N LEU A 218 16.87 34.01 16.07
CA LEU A 218 18.30 34.18 15.83
C LEU A 218 18.69 35.65 15.65
N PHE A 219 17.85 36.43 14.97
CA PHE A 219 18.05 37.86 14.81
C PHE A 219 17.97 38.59 16.16
N GLU A 220 16.94 38.30 16.97
CA GLU A 220 16.77 38.88 18.32
C GLU A 220 17.92 38.53 19.27
N LYS A 221 18.54 37.36 19.12
CA LYS A 221 19.74 36.94 19.87
C LYS A 221 21.05 37.49 19.33
N ASN A 222 20.99 38.37 18.33
CA ASN A 222 22.15 38.91 17.60
C ASN A 222 23.02 37.83 16.91
N GLU A 223 22.47 36.65 16.63
CA GLU A 223 23.13 35.58 15.87
C GLU A 223 23.00 35.83 14.36
N LEU A 224 23.41 37.01 13.89
CA LEU A 224 23.12 37.58 12.58
C LEU A 224 23.55 36.69 11.40
N SER A 225 24.74 36.08 11.47
CA SER A 225 25.24 35.17 10.42
C SER A 225 24.35 33.93 10.26
N LYS A 226 23.91 33.33 11.37
CA LYS A 226 23.00 32.18 11.36
C LYS A 226 21.61 32.56 10.84
N ALA A 227 21.09 33.73 11.25
CA ALA A 227 19.83 34.26 10.75
C ALA A 227 19.88 34.48 9.22
N LYS A 228 20.94 35.13 8.71
CA LYS A 228 21.19 35.35 7.27
C LYS A 228 21.17 34.03 6.50
N MET A 229 21.95 33.04 6.94
CA MET A 229 22.01 31.73 6.29
C MET A 229 20.64 31.03 6.25
N LEU A 230 19.89 31.04 7.36
CA LEU A 230 18.58 30.39 7.42
C LEU A 230 17.57 31.06 6.48
N LEU A 231 17.57 32.39 6.43
CA LEU A 231 16.69 33.18 5.55
C LEU A 231 17.04 33.01 4.07
N GLN A 232 18.32 32.95 3.72
CA GLN A 232 18.74 32.65 2.34
C GLN A 232 18.27 31.26 1.90
N LYS A 233 18.39 30.25 2.78
CA LYS A 233 17.86 28.89 2.52
C LYS A 233 16.34 28.88 2.37
N LEU A 234 15.62 29.73 3.11
CA LEU A 234 14.17 29.88 2.95
C LEU A 234 13.82 30.55 1.63
N LEU A 235 14.55 31.60 1.24
CA LEU A 235 14.29 32.35 0.02
C LEU A 235 14.55 31.52 -1.25
N GLN A 236 15.54 30.61 -1.22
CA GLN A 236 15.76 29.64 -2.30
C GLN A 236 14.54 28.73 -2.53
N LYS A 237 13.81 28.40 -1.46
CA LYS A 237 12.63 27.53 -1.52
C LYS A 237 11.34 28.30 -1.78
N GLU A 238 11.27 29.54 -1.29
CA GLU A 238 10.10 30.41 -1.40
C GLU A 238 10.50 31.81 -1.88
N PRO A 239 10.89 31.96 -3.17
CA PRO A 239 11.44 33.23 -3.68
C PRO A 239 10.47 34.41 -3.56
N LYS A 240 9.17 34.14 -3.51
CA LYS A 240 8.10 35.15 -3.46
C LYS A 240 7.70 35.55 -2.03
N ASN A 241 8.23 34.91 -0.99
CA ASN A 241 7.86 35.21 0.40
C ASN A 241 8.39 36.61 0.79
N SER A 242 7.48 37.58 0.98
CA SER A 242 7.85 38.97 1.31
C SER A 242 8.46 39.08 2.70
N ALA A 243 7.88 38.40 3.70
CA ALA A 243 8.36 38.43 5.08
C ALA A 243 9.81 37.90 5.21
N VAL A 244 10.17 36.86 4.43
CA VAL A 244 11.56 36.36 4.39
C VAL A 244 12.51 37.41 3.81
N ARG A 245 12.09 38.13 2.75
CA ARG A 245 12.90 39.18 2.11
C ARG A 245 13.09 40.38 3.03
N GLU A 246 12.03 40.84 3.66
CA GLU A 246 12.06 41.96 4.61
C GLU A 246 12.99 41.65 5.79
N LEU A 247 12.84 40.48 6.43
CA LEU A 247 13.70 40.11 7.55
C LEU A 247 15.15 39.92 7.11
N LEU A 248 15.41 39.37 5.91
CA LEU A 248 16.76 39.24 5.39
C LEU A 248 17.42 40.61 5.18
N GLN A 249 16.68 41.60 4.67
CA GLN A 249 17.19 42.97 4.51
C GLN A 249 17.54 43.59 5.87
N LEU A 250 16.70 43.41 6.89
CA LEU A 250 16.98 43.89 8.25
C LEU A 250 18.25 43.24 8.82
N VAL A 251 18.35 41.91 8.73
CA VAL A 251 19.54 41.15 9.17
C VAL A 251 20.79 41.62 8.45
N GLN A 252 20.71 41.86 7.13
CA GLN A 252 21.83 42.35 6.33
C GLN A 252 22.26 43.76 6.75
N LYS A 253 21.30 44.66 6.99
CA LYS A 253 21.60 46.02 7.46
C LYS A 253 22.32 45.99 8.80
N GLU A 254 21.83 45.20 9.74
CA GLU A 254 22.43 45.06 11.07
C GLU A 254 23.84 44.46 11.00
N LEU A 255 24.01 43.42 10.17
CA LEU A 255 25.31 42.80 9.92
C LEU A 255 26.32 43.82 9.38
N GLN A 256 25.92 44.69 8.44
CA GLN A 256 26.79 45.73 7.90
C GLN A 256 27.20 46.77 8.95
N ILE A 257 26.29 47.14 9.87
CA ILE A 257 26.60 48.05 10.98
C ILE A 257 27.65 47.40 11.89
N HIS A 258 27.44 46.15 12.29
CA HIS A 258 28.37 45.40 13.13
C HIS A 258 29.75 45.24 12.48
N LEU A 259 29.80 44.85 11.20
CA LEU A 259 31.04 44.73 10.45
C LEU A 259 31.78 46.07 10.40
N LYS A 260 31.10 47.17 10.06
CA LYS A 260 31.71 48.51 10.01
C LYS A 260 32.33 48.91 11.36
N ASN A 261 31.67 48.60 12.47
CA ASN A 261 32.17 48.89 13.80
C ASN A 261 33.40 48.04 14.18
N LEU A 262 33.40 46.76 13.80
CA LEU A 262 34.56 45.88 13.99
C LEU A 262 35.75 46.35 13.15
N PHE A 263 35.54 46.69 11.87
CA PHE A 263 36.59 47.25 11.03
C PHE A 263 37.18 48.52 11.62
N LYS A 264 36.34 49.49 12.03
CA LYS A 264 36.79 50.74 12.64
C LYS A 264 37.59 50.49 13.93
N THR A 265 37.15 49.54 14.76
CA THR A 265 37.85 49.18 15.99
C THR A 265 39.19 48.51 15.71
N GLY A 266 39.24 47.52 14.80
CA GLY A 266 40.48 46.85 14.43
C GLY A 266 41.48 47.80 13.78
N ASP A 267 41.02 48.70 12.90
CA ASP A 267 41.87 49.71 12.28
C ASP A 267 42.49 50.68 13.30
N ARG A 268 41.73 51.05 14.34
CA ARG A 268 42.21 51.86 15.45
C ARG A 268 43.25 51.12 16.30
N LEU A 269 42.99 49.87 16.68
CA LEU A 269 43.94 49.06 17.45
C LEU A 269 45.26 48.87 16.68
N TYR A 270 45.14 48.59 15.39
CA TYR A 270 46.28 48.43 14.51
C TYR A 270 47.13 49.70 14.42
N SER A 271 46.51 50.89 14.27
CA SER A 271 47.25 52.15 14.22
C SER A 271 47.88 52.55 15.56
N GLN A 272 47.36 52.05 16.68
CA GLN A 272 47.91 52.22 18.02
C GLN A 272 49.06 51.25 18.34
N GLY A 273 49.40 50.33 17.42
CA GLY A 273 50.42 49.31 17.63
C GLY A 273 49.92 48.08 18.40
N GLU A 274 48.64 48.03 18.77
CA GLU A 274 48.00 46.87 19.41
C GLU A 274 47.63 45.81 18.37
N VAL A 275 48.63 45.28 17.66
CA VAL A 275 48.45 44.42 16.48
C VAL A 275 47.68 43.13 16.80
N ALA A 276 47.97 42.48 17.94
CA ALA A 276 47.25 41.26 18.35
C ALA A 276 45.77 41.53 18.63
N GLY A 277 45.44 42.68 19.25
CA GLY A 277 44.06 43.09 19.49
C GLY A 277 43.31 43.38 18.18
N ALA A 278 43.99 43.99 17.21
CA ALA A 278 43.41 44.22 15.88
C ALA A 278 43.04 42.92 15.16
N ILE A 279 43.91 41.91 15.20
CA ILE A 279 43.64 40.58 14.63
C ILE A 279 42.39 39.96 15.25
N ALA A 280 42.29 39.92 16.59
CA ALA A 280 41.15 39.34 17.27
C ALA A 280 39.81 40.02 16.87
N VAL A 281 39.81 41.34 16.69
CA VAL A 281 38.63 42.08 16.24
C VAL A 281 38.27 41.76 14.78
N TRP A 282 39.26 41.65 13.90
CA TRP A 282 39.02 41.26 12.51
C TRP A 282 38.59 39.80 12.37
N GLU A 283 39.11 38.87 13.17
CA GLU A 283 38.61 37.49 13.22
C GLU A 283 37.13 37.43 13.64
N ALA A 284 36.70 38.29 14.57
CA ALA A 284 35.29 38.42 14.91
C ALA A 284 34.46 38.92 13.70
N ALA A 285 35.00 39.84 12.89
CA ALA A 285 34.36 40.29 11.65
C ALA A 285 34.28 39.15 10.62
N GLN A 286 35.33 38.34 10.49
CA GLN A 286 35.37 37.17 9.59
C GLN A 286 34.31 36.13 9.96
N LYS A 287 34.07 35.90 11.26
CA LYS A 287 33.00 35.01 11.72
C LYS A 287 31.60 35.49 11.34
N LEU A 288 31.41 36.82 11.25
CA LEU A 288 30.13 37.41 10.83
C LEU A 288 29.93 37.34 9.31
N ASP A 289 30.98 37.56 8.52
CA ASP A 289 30.95 37.39 7.06
C ASP A 289 32.20 36.64 6.56
N PRO A 290 32.14 35.30 6.46
CA PRO A 290 33.29 34.48 6.06
C PRO A 290 33.81 34.74 4.64
N ASN A 291 33.02 35.41 3.80
CA ASN A 291 33.35 35.68 2.40
C ASN A 291 33.85 37.12 2.18
N ASP A 292 34.19 37.87 3.23
CA ASP A 292 34.73 39.22 3.10
C ASP A 292 36.26 39.21 3.00
N ASP A 293 36.77 39.24 1.76
CA ASP A 293 38.21 39.23 1.46
C ASP A 293 38.99 40.37 2.13
N ARG A 294 38.32 41.49 2.44
CA ARG A 294 38.96 42.64 3.10
C ARG A 294 39.43 42.29 4.50
N VAL A 295 38.70 41.42 5.20
CA VAL A 295 39.05 40.96 6.54
C VAL A 295 40.30 40.08 6.48
N VAL A 296 40.34 39.16 5.51
CA VAL A 296 41.46 38.24 5.29
C VAL A 296 42.77 39.01 5.08
N VAL A 297 42.77 39.96 4.14
CA VAL A 297 43.96 40.77 3.82
C VAL A 297 44.48 41.56 5.04
N LYS A 298 43.57 42.08 5.87
CA LYS A 298 43.96 42.82 7.08
C LYS A 298 44.59 41.91 8.13
N ILE A 299 44.01 40.73 8.36
CA ILE A 299 44.56 39.72 9.29
C ILE A 299 45.96 39.29 8.84
N GLU A 300 46.14 38.93 7.57
CA GLU A 300 47.44 38.50 7.01
C GLU A 300 48.52 39.59 7.14
N ARG A 301 48.15 40.86 6.92
CA ARG A 301 49.07 41.99 7.07
C ARG A 301 49.52 42.16 8.52
N ALA A 302 48.60 42.08 9.48
CA ALA A 302 48.92 42.20 10.89
C ALA A 302 49.74 41.01 11.40
N GLN A 303 49.44 39.80 10.94
CA GLN A 303 50.19 38.61 11.32
C GLN A 303 51.68 38.73 10.94
N ARG A 304 51.97 39.20 9.71
CA ARG A 304 53.36 39.45 9.28
C ARG A 304 54.12 40.42 10.19
N ILE A 305 53.44 41.42 10.76
CA ILE A 305 54.08 42.36 11.69
C ILE A 305 54.42 41.66 13.01
N LEU A 306 53.50 40.84 13.54
CA LEU A 306 53.76 40.06 14.75
C LEU A 306 54.92 39.08 14.55
N ASP A 307 54.94 38.38 13.42
CA ASP A 307 56.01 37.42 13.09
C ASP A 307 57.38 38.12 13.03
N ASN A 308 57.45 39.28 12.40
CA ASN A 308 58.67 40.10 12.34
C ASN A 308 59.12 40.57 13.73
N LEU A 309 58.17 41.03 14.57
CA LEU A 309 58.47 41.45 15.94
C LEU A 309 58.97 40.28 16.80
N GLU A 310 58.42 39.07 16.61
CA GLU A 310 58.86 37.88 17.31
C GLU A 310 60.27 37.43 16.87
N GLN A 311 60.56 37.48 15.57
CA GLN A 311 61.90 37.20 15.04
C GLN A 311 62.94 38.15 15.62
N LEU A 312 62.64 39.46 15.68
CA LEU A 312 63.51 40.46 16.29
C LEU A 312 63.73 40.25 17.79
N ARG A 313 62.77 39.66 18.50
CA ARG A 313 62.93 39.29 19.92
C ARG A 313 63.82 38.06 20.10
N LYS A 314 63.81 37.12 19.15
CA LYS A 314 64.63 35.89 19.20
C LYS A 314 66.07 36.11 18.75
N SER A 315 66.33 37.16 17.96
CA SER A 315 67.67 37.52 17.48
C SER A 315 68.45 38.46 18.40
N ARG A 316 67.89 38.76 19.58
CA ARG A 316 68.47 39.63 20.61
C ARG A 316 68.87 38.81 21.83
#